data_AF-A0A968MQP8-F1
#
_entry.id   AF-A0A968MQP8-F1
#
_cell.length_a   1.000
_cell.length_b   1.000
_cell.length_c   1.000
_cell.angle_alpha   90.00
_cell.angle_beta   90.00
_cell.angle_gamma   90.00
#
_symmetry.space_group_name_H-M   'P 1'
#
loop_
_entity.id
_entity.type
_entity.pdbx_description
1 polymer ?
#
loop_
_entity_poly.entity_id
_entity_poly.type
_entity_poly.pdbx_seq_one_letter_code
_entity_poly.pdbx_strand_id
1 'polypeptide(L)'
;MVYYGETYDARLEQPDWCKASFDDAQWGKVAIRKAPFGRLTAQTSPSDKVMEQLKPVKIEKLSNGNYFVGFGKEISGWVRLINVSAPAGHKIDISFNANLYSGDNAYIFKGEGSENYAPRFNWFVFSGVEIKNWYGELKPENIIAESVYTEVPVTSVFETSNPMFNRINEIWRTSQQDNMHGAIASDCPHRERNGYTGDGQVACITVMHNFDARAFYQKWIADMLEASDATTGYVPNGAPGNLVVVVAWLGGQLSALCHGNFTSIMVQRICWKITSKECKATSATCKPGSIKRVLCFQNAPVTMAKF
;
A
#
# COMPACT_ATOMS: atom_id res chain seq x y z
N MET A 1 -3.30 5.83 7.55
CA MET A 1 -3.38 4.98 8.76
C MET A 1 -2.67 3.65 8.53
N VAL A 2 -2.94 2.95 7.42
CA VAL A 2 -2.33 1.64 7.07
C VAL A 2 -0.78 1.61 7.03
N TYR A 3 -0.11 2.73 6.75
CA TYR A 3 1.35 2.81 6.63
C TYR A 3 2.10 2.93 7.97
N TYR A 4 1.43 3.43 9.03
CA TYR A 4 2.12 3.91 10.24
C TYR A 4 2.20 2.88 11.37
N GLY A 5 1.90 1.62 11.09
CA GLY A 5 1.93 0.57 12.10
C GLY A 5 0.76 0.59 13.07
N GLU A 6 0.86 -0.23 14.10
CA GLU A 6 -0.13 -0.37 15.17
C GLU A 6 0.62 -0.58 16.49
N THR A 7 0.34 0.29 17.47
CA THR A 7 0.75 0.10 18.85
C THR A 7 -0.46 -0.34 19.65
N TYR A 8 -0.38 -1.55 20.20
CA TYR A 8 -1.45 -2.13 20.99
C TYR A 8 -1.04 -2.21 22.46
N ASP A 9 -1.83 -1.58 23.34
CA ASP A 9 -1.64 -1.64 24.79
C ASP A 9 -2.68 -2.54 25.43
N ALA A 10 -2.29 -3.77 25.76
CA ALA A 10 -3.20 -4.76 26.33
C ALA A 10 -3.71 -4.38 27.73
N ARG A 11 -3.04 -3.45 28.42
CA ARG A 11 -3.50 -2.94 29.72
C ARG A 11 -4.77 -2.10 29.61
N LEU A 12 -5.09 -1.62 28.40
CA LEU A 12 -6.29 -0.84 28.10
C LEU A 12 -7.45 -1.70 27.60
N GLU A 13 -7.27 -3.02 27.54
CA GLU A 13 -8.36 -3.94 27.22
C GLU A 13 -9.50 -3.80 28.23
N GLN A 14 -10.71 -3.71 27.71
CA GLN A 14 -11.94 -3.83 28.49
C GLN A 14 -12.53 -5.20 28.17
N PRO A 15 -12.31 -6.21 29.03
CA PRO A 15 -12.82 -7.55 28.79
C PRO A 15 -14.34 -7.51 28.58
N ASP A 16 -14.82 -8.34 27.66
CA ASP A 16 -16.25 -8.50 27.42
C ASP A 16 -17.01 -7.25 26.93
N TRP A 17 -16.33 -6.20 26.49
CA TRP A 17 -16.98 -4.97 25.98
C TRP A 17 -18.01 -5.20 24.88
N CYS A 18 -17.88 -6.29 24.13
CA CYS A 18 -18.80 -6.68 23.06
C CYS A 18 -19.94 -7.61 23.52
N LYS A 19 -20.07 -7.91 24.82
CA LYS A 19 -21.18 -8.68 25.39
C LYS A 19 -22.28 -7.74 25.87
N ALA A 20 -23.53 -8.21 25.76
CA ALA A 20 -24.71 -7.45 26.20
C ALA A 20 -24.72 -7.12 27.71
N SER A 21 -23.95 -7.85 28.51
CA SER A 21 -23.87 -7.67 29.97
C SER A 21 -22.78 -6.68 30.41
N PHE A 22 -22.04 -6.08 29.48
CA PHE A 22 -20.96 -5.15 29.81
C PHE A 22 -21.50 -3.83 30.36
N ASP A 23 -20.85 -3.28 31.39
CA ASP A 23 -21.18 -1.97 31.94
C ASP A 23 -20.39 -0.88 31.20
N ASP A 24 -21.07 -0.21 30.27
CA ASP A 24 -20.54 0.89 29.47
C ASP A 24 -20.87 2.28 30.04
N ALA A 25 -21.31 2.39 31.30
CA ALA A 25 -21.76 3.66 31.90
C ALA A 25 -20.67 4.76 31.92
N GLN A 26 -19.38 4.39 31.86
CA GLN A 26 -18.25 5.32 31.81
C GLN A 26 -17.86 5.73 30.38
N TRP A 27 -18.47 5.16 29.34
CA TRP A 27 -18.14 5.50 27.97
C TRP A 27 -18.65 6.90 27.59
N GLY A 28 -17.84 7.60 26.81
CA GLY A 28 -18.26 8.86 26.20
C GLY A 28 -19.38 8.64 25.20
N LYS A 29 -20.34 9.58 25.14
CA LYS A 29 -21.38 9.56 24.10
C LYS A 29 -20.75 9.71 22.71
N VAL A 30 -21.25 8.95 21.75
CA VAL A 30 -20.82 9.04 20.35
C VAL A 30 -21.14 10.41 19.75
N ALA A 31 -20.23 10.94 18.94
CA ALA A 31 -20.45 12.18 18.20
C ALA A 31 -21.03 11.89 16.82
N ILE A 32 -22.12 12.57 16.45
CA ILE A 32 -22.65 12.51 15.08
C ILE A 32 -21.64 13.20 14.15
N ARG A 33 -21.26 12.52 13.07
CA ARG A 33 -20.36 13.04 12.04
C ARG A 33 -21.11 13.23 10.72
N LYS A 34 -20.63 14.17 9.91
CA LYS A 34 -21.09 14.31 8.53
C LYS A 34 -20.77 13.01 7.79
N ALA A 35 -21.77 12.44 7.11
CA ALA A 35 -21.58 11.26 6.28
C ALA A 35 -20.54 11.55 5.17
N PRO A 36 -19.70 10.56 4.81
CA PRO A 36 -18.81 10.70 3.67
C PRO A 36 -19.63 10.90 2.39
N PHE A 37 -18.98 11.44 1.36
CA PHE A 37 -19.57 11.50 0.02
C PHE A 37 -19.70 10.07 -0.55
N GLY A 38 -20.69 9.86 -1.42
CA GLY A 38 -20.95 8.57 -2.07
C GLY A 38 -22.25 7.92 -1.63
N ARG A 39 -22.53 6.74 -2.19
CA ARG A 39 -23.71 5.93 -1.89
C ARG A 39 -23.27 4.67 -1.17
N LEU A 40 -23.94 4.32 -0.07
CA LEU A 40 -23.71 3.04 0.59
C LEU A 40 -24.19 1.90 -0.33
N THR A 41 -23.30 1.00 -0.68
CA THR A 41 -23.54 -0.17 -1.53
C THR A 41 -23.03 -1.43 -0.85
N ALA A 42 -23.54 -2.60 -1.26
CA ALA A 42 -23.00 -3.87 -0.79
C ALA A 42 -21.62 -4.12 -1.43
N GLN A 43 -20.70 -4.69 -0.64
CA GLN A 43 -19.40 -5.13 -1.15
C GLN A 43 -19.60 -6.26 -2.17
N THR A 44 -19.06 -6.09 -3.38
CA THR A 44 -19.23 -7.04 -4.51
C THR A 44 -18.02 -7.92 -4.78
N SER A 45 -16.89 -7.67 -4.11
CA SER A 45 -15.65 -8.43 -4.21
C SER A 45 -15.35 -9.17 -2.90
N PRO A 46 -14.59 -10.29 -2.93
CA PRO A 46 -14.11 -10.93 -1.70
C PRO A 46 -13.38 -9.97 -0.77
N SER A 47 -13.35 -10.31 0.51
CA SER A 47 -12.59 -9.55 1.52
C SER A 47 -11.19 -10.13 1.71
N ASP A 48 -10.33 -9.34 2.33
CA ASP A 48 -9.04 -9.84 2.81
C ASP A 48 -9.25 -10.87 3.92
N LYS A 49 -8.42 -11.91 3.92
CA LYS A 49 -8.39 -12.96 4.94
C LYS A 49 -6.94 -13.35 5.25
N VAL A 50 -6.71 -14.02 6.38
CA VAL A 50 -5.48 -14.76 6.58
C VAL A 50 -5.51 -15.99 5.68
N MET A 51 -4.66 -15.99 4.66
CA MET A 51 -4.65 -16.98 3.59
C MET A 51 -3.57 -18.05 3.78
N GLU A 52 -2.50 -17.70 4.48
CA GLU A 52 -1.38 -18.61 4.79
C GLU A 52 -0.80 -18.28 6.16
N GLN A 53 -0.33 -19.31 6.88
CA GLN A 53 0.41 -19.15 8.13
C GLN A 53 1.79 -19.80 7.98
N LEU A 54 2.85 -19.01 8.15
CA LEU A 54 4.23 -19.45 8.05
C LEU A 54 4.86 -19.52 9.45
N LYS A 55 5.41 -20.70 9.76
CA LYS A 55 6.23 -20.88 10.96
C LYS A 55 7.64 -20.29 10.73
N PRO A 56 8.33 -19.83 11.79
CA PRO A 56 9.71 -19.42 11.68
C PRO A 56 10.59 -20.54 11.12
N VAL A 57 11.39 -20.22 10.11
CA VAL A 57 12.45 -21.11 9.60
C VAL A 57 13.82 -20.77 10.20
N LYS A 58 13.94 -19.57 10.77
CA LYS A 58 15.16 -19.07 11.42
C LYS A 58 14.79 -18.16 12.59
N ILE A 59 15.42 -18.39 13.74
CA ILE A 59 15.41 -17.47 14.89
C ILE A 59 16.85 -17.26 15.31
N GLU A 60 17.27 -16.00 15.37
CA GLU A 60 18.63 -15.62 15.72
C GLU A 60 18.60 -14.50 16.75
N LYS A 61 19.30 -14.68 17.87
CA LYS A 61 19.52 -13.61 18.83
C LYS A 61 20.70 -12.77 18.35
N LEU A 62 20.43 -11.51 18.03
CA LEU A 62 21.41 -10.55 17.55
C LEU A 62 22.33 -10.09 18.70
N SER A 63 23.50 -9.56 18.36
CA SER A 63 24.49 -9.09 19.32
C SER A 63 24.00 -7.94 20.21
N ASN A 64 23.01 -7.17 19.75
CA ASN A 64 22.34 -6.12 20.52
C ASN A 64 21.24 -6.66 21.47
N GLY A 65 21.02 -7.98 21.52
CA GLY A 65 20.02 -8.64 22.36
C GLY A 65 18.64 -8.80 21.70
N ASN A 66 18.39 -8.17 20.55
CA ASN A 66 17.15 -8.32 19.79
C ASN A 66 17.08 -9.70 19.12
N TYR A 67 15.91 -10.07 18.61
CA TYR A 67 15.73 -11.29 17.84
C TYR A 67 15.44 -10.97 16.38
N PHE A 68 16.12 -11.65 15.46
CA PHE A 68 15.69 -11.75 14.08
C PHE A 68 14.92 -13.05 13.88
N VAL A 69 13.75 -12.96 13.24
CA VAL A 69 12.90 -14.09 12.89
C VAL A 69 12.68 -14.10 11.37
N GLY A 70 13.09 -15.17 10.70
CA GLY A 70 12.88 -15.36 9.26
C GLY A 70 11.82 -16.41 8.98
N PHE A 71 11.00 -16.20 7.95
CA PHE A 71 9.89 -17.08 7.53
C PHE A 71 10.15 -17.80 6.20
N GLY A 72 11.26 -17.51 5.52
CA GLY A 72 11.71 -18.23 4.32
C GLY A 72 10.98 -17.87 3.03
N LYS A 73 9.88 -17.12 3.12
CA LYS A 73 9.10 -16.58 2.00
C LYS A 73 8.74 -15.13 2.32
N GLU A 74 8.83 -14.27 1.32
CA GLU A 74 8.29 -12.91 1.42
C GLU A 74 6.78 -12.95 1.23
N ILE A 75 6.07 -12.28 2.12
CA ILE A 75 4.61 -12.21 2.13
C ILE A 75 4.15 -10.78 2.47
N SER A 76 2.93 -10.44 2.07
CA SER A 76 2.15 -9.33 2.63
C SER A 76 1.29 -9.83 3.80
N GLY A 77 1.34 -9.12 4.93
CA GLY A 77 0.53 -9.44 6.11
C GLY A 77 1.14 -8.94 7.40
N TRP A 78 1.18 -9.77 8.44
CA TRP A 78 1.70 -9.40 9.76
C TRP A 78 2.24 -10.60 10.53
N VAL A 79 2.79 -10.35 11.71
CA VAL A 79 3.14 -11.40 12.67
C VAL A 79 2.07 -11.54 13.74
N ARG A 80 1.73 -12.78 14.10
CA ARG A 80 0.89 -13.12 15.25
C ARG A 80 1.78 -13.64 16.37
N LEU A 81 1.58 -13.10 17.56
CA LEU A 81 2.14 -13.58 18.82
C LEU A 81 1.20 -14.62 19.44
N ILE A 82 1.76 -15.73 19.89
CA ILE A 82 1.01 -16.88 20.40
C ILE A 82 1.56 -17.27 21.78
N ASN A 83 0.67 -17.30 22.78
CA ASN A 83 0.99 -17.73 24.14
C ASN A 83 2.26 -17.08 24.71
N VAL A 84 2.37 -15.76 24.56
CA VAL A 84 3.51 -14.97 25.02
C VAL A 84 3.25 -14.42 26.41
N SER A 85 4.28 -14.19 27.22
CA SER A 85 4.12 -13.65 28.56
C SER A 85 5.29 -12.75 28.92
N ALA A 86 5.00 -11.60 29.52
CA ALA A 86 5.97 -10.66 30.06
C ALA A 86 5.30 -9.84 31.18
N PRO A 87 6.09 -9.15 32.04
CA PRO A 87 5.53 -8.27 33.06
C PRO A 87 4.62 -7.17 32.47
N ALA A 88 3.64 -6.72 33.25
CA ALA A 88 2.73 -5.65 32.85
C ALA A 88 3.49 -4.38 32.44
N GLY A 89 3.14 -3.81 31.28
CA GLY A 89 3.78 -2.61 30.74
C GLY A 89 5.10 -2.87 30.02
N HIS A 90 5.61 -4.12 30.00
CA HIS A 90 6.71 -4.48 29.13
C HIS A 90 6.32 -4.23 27.68
N LYS A 91 7.19 -3.60 26.89
CA LYS A 91 6.94 -3.24 25.50
C LYS A 91 7.92 -3.96 24.59
N ILE A 92 7.39 -4.58 23.54
CA ILE A 92 8.20 -5.05 22.40
C ILE A 92 7.90 -4.19 21.17
N ASP A 93 8.93 -3.97 20.37
CA ASP A 93 8.82 -3.30 19.07
C ASP A 93 9.14 -4.30 17.95
N ILE A 94 8.37 -4.27 16.88
CA ILE A 94 8.47 -5.19 15.74
C ILE A 94 8.84 -4.38 14.50
N SER A 95 9.96 -4.72 13.86
CA SER A 95 10.45 -4.06 12.64
C SER A 95 10.46 -5.04 11.49
N PHE A 96 9.85 -4.67 10.36
CA PHE A 96 9.70 -5.52 9.18
C PHE A 96 10.82 -5.23 8.17
N ASN A 97 11.57 -6.27 7.77
CA ASN A 97 12.83 -6.11 7.03
C ASN A 97 12.71 -5.53 5.61
N ALA A 98 11.57 -5.69 4.95
CA ALA A 98 11.34 -5.24 3.57
C ALA A 98 10.44 -3.99 3.47
N ASN A 99 10.09 -3.33 4.58
CA ASN A 99 9.34 -2.07 4.55
C ASN A 99 10.24 -0.87 4.85
N LEU A 100 10.41 -0.03 3.84
CA LEU A 100 11.06 1.28 3.98
C LEU A 100 10.24 2.25 4.85
N TYR A 101 8.92 2.09 4.83
CA TYR A 101 7.96 2.93 5.56
C TYR A 101 7.10 2.03 6.43
N SER A 102 7.60 1.74 7.62
CA SER A 102 6.85 1.09 8.68
C SER A 102 6.89 2.04 9.86
N GLY A 103 5.73 2.59 10.24
CA GLY A 103 5.66 3.35 11.50
C GLY A 103 5.82 2.42 12.71
N ASP A 104 5.38 2.87 13.87
CA ASP A 104 5.60 2.14 15.11
C ASP A 104 4.68 0.92 15.20
N ASN A 105 5.29 -0.27 15.25
CA ASN A 105 4.59 -1.53 15.53
C ASN A 105 5.04 -2.04 16.89
N ALA A 106 4.12 -2.06 17.85
CA ALA A 106 4.44 -2.42 19.21
C ALA A 106 3.30 -3.15 19.92
N TYR A 107 3.70 -4.01 20.85
CA TYR A 107 2.79 -4.66 21.77
C TYR A 107 3.24 -4.38 23.20
N ILE A 108 2.31 -3.92 24.04
CA ILE A 108 2.52 -3.67 25.46
C ILE A 108 1.70 -4.69 26.25
N PHE A 109 2.38 -5.49 27.05
CA PHE A 109 1.80 -6.62 27.77
C PHE A 109 0.94 -6.15 28.95
N LYS A 110 -0.14 -6.88 29.23
CA LYS A 110 -0.94 -6.65 30.45
C LYS A 110 -0.40 -7.39 31.67
N GLY A 111 0.41 -8.44 31.48
CA GLY A 111 1.10 -9.15 32.55
C GLY A 111 0.27 -10.22 33.25
N GLU A 112 -0.84 -10.62 32.64
CA GLU A 112 -1.79 -11.58 33.21
C GLU A 112 -1.74 -12.90 32.44
N GLY A 113 -0.71 -13.69 32.68
CA GLY A 113 -0.54 -15.02 32.08
C GLY A 113 -0.09 -14.98 30.62
N SER A 114 -0.67 -15.85 29.81
CA SER A 114 -0.35 -16.00 28.38
C SER A 114 -1.26 -15.11 27.53
N GLU A 115 -0.65 -14.32 26.66
CA GLU A 115 -1.29 -13.34 25.81
C GLU A 115 -1.16 -13.75 24.33
N ASN A 116 -2.14 -13.35 23.51
CA ASN A 116 -2.14 -13.58 22.06
C ASN A 116 -2.45 -12.26 21.36
N TYR A 117 -1.72 -11.95 20.31
CA TYR A 117 -1.86 -10.67 19.60
C TYR A 117 -1.63 -10.83 18.11
N ALA A 118 -2.43 -10.12 17.32
CA ALA A 118 -2.17 -9.84 15.92
C ALA A 118 -2.76 -8.46 15.61
N PRO A 119 -2.10 -7.65 14.76
CA PRO A 119 -2.63 -6.36 14.37
C PRO A 119 -3.93 -6.51 13.56
N ARG A 120 -4.70 -5.43 13.47
CA ARG A 120 -6.01 -5.45 12.78
C ARG A 120 -6.13 -4.44 11.65
N PHE A 121 -5.36 -3.35 11.68
CA PHE A 121 -5.59 -2.18 10.83
C PHE A 121 -4.47 -1.88 9.83
N ASN A 122 -3.49 -2.77 9.68
CA ASN A 122 -2.39 -2.61 8.75
C ASN A 122 -1.91 -3.95 8.18
N TRP A 123 -0.99 -3.86 7.22
CA TRP A 123 -0.18 -4.97 6.74
C TRP A 123 1.19 -4.44 6.34
N PHE A 124 2.12 -5.37 6.20
CA PHE A 124 3.52 -5.15 5.87
C PHE A 124 4.01 -6.25 4.95
N VAL A 125 4.93 -5.91 4.05
CA VAL A 125 5.63 -6.92 3.23
C VAL A 125 6.94 -7.29 3.91
N PHE A 126 7.18 -8.58 4.14
CA PHE A 126 8.39 -9.03 4.83
C PHE A 126 8.68 -10.50 4.57
N SER A 127 9.96 -10.84 4.63
CA SER A 127 10.44 -12.23 4.74
C SER A 127 10.95 -12.55 6.15
N GLY A 128 11.11 -11.53 7.00
CA GLY A 128 11.49 -11.64 8.38
C GLY A 128 11.26 -10.35 9.18
N VAL A 129 11.30 -10.48 10.50
CA VAL A 129 11.14 -9.36 11.43
C VAL A 129 12.29 -9.30 12.43
N GLU A 130 12.64 -8.09 12.85
CA GLU A 130 13.44 -7.86 14.05
C GLU A 130 12.50 -7.50 15.20
N ILE A 131 12.64 -8.20 16.33
CA ILE A 131 11.86 -7.98 17.54
C ILE A 131 12.80 -7.45 18.61
N LYS A 132 12.51 -6.24 19.07
CA LYS A 132 13.29 -5.56 20.11
C LYS A 132 12.72 -5.86 21.48
N ASN A 133 13.61 -5.95 22.47
CA ASN A 133 13.26 -6.08 23.88
C ASN A 133 12.37 -7.30 24.19
N TRP A 134 12.58 -8.45 23.54
CA TRP A 134 11.83 -9.67 23.86
C TRP A 134 12.06 -10.12 25.31
N TYR A 135 11.01 -10.56 26.01
CA TYR A 135 11.12 -11.05 27.38
C TYR A 135 11.49 -12.55 27.41
N GLY A 136 12.63 -12.87 28.03
CA GLY A 136 13.12 -14.25 28.14
C GLY A 136 13.71 -14.78 26.82
N GLU A 137 13.34 -16.00 26.46
CA GLU A 137 13.77 -16.67 25.22
C GLU A 137 12.61 -16.74 24.23
N LEU A 138 12.86 -16.31 22.98
CA LEU A 138 11.88 -16.41 21.89
C LEU A 138 11.90 -17.83 21.31
N LYS A 139 10.76 -18.52 21.37
CA LYS A 139 10.60 -19.87 20.80
C LYS A 139 9.82 -19.83 19.47
N PRO A 140 10.03 -20.80 18.56
CA PRO A 140 9.31 -20.87 17.28
C PRO A 140 7.79 -20.88 17.40
N GLU A 141 7.24 -21.47 18.46
CA GLU A 141 5.80 -21.51 18.73
C GLU A 141 5.20 -20.17 19.17
N ASN A 142 6.03 -19.19 19.56
CA ASN A 142 5.55 -17.90 20.06
C ASN A 142 5.17 -16.92 18.95
N ILE A 143 5.58 -17.18 17.71
CA ILE A 143 5.37 -16.26 16.60
C ILE A 143 5.13 -17.01 15.30
N ILE A 144 4.13 -16.56 14.55
CA ILE A 144 3.91 -16.98 13.17
C ILE A 144 3.75 -15.75 12.29
N ALA A 145 4.07 -15.87 11.02
CA ALA A 145 3.70 -14.86 10.03
C ALA A 145 2.36 -15.26 9.39
N GLU A 146 1.42 -14.33 9.30
CA GLU A 146 0.13 -14.52 8.65
C GLU A 146 0.15 -13.72 7.35
N SER A 147 0.03 -14.41 6.22
CA SER A 147 -0.14 -13.76 4.92
C SER A 147 -1.60 -13.39 4.75
N VAL A 148 -1.84 -12.13 4.39
CA VAL A 148 -3.16 -11.53 4.32
C VAL A 148 -3.32 -10.91 2.95
N TYR A 149 -4.40 -11.25 2.26
CA TYR A 149 -4.77 -10.67 0.98
C TYR A 149 -6.23 -11.02 0.65
N THR A 150 -6.81 -10.37 -0.35
CA THR A 150 -8.15 -10.62 -0.84
C THR A 150 -8.29 -12.09 -1.25
N GLU A 151 -9.32 -12.77 -0.76
CA GLU A 151 -9.58 -14.19 -1.05
C GLU A 151 -10.07 -14.39 -2.50
N VAL A 152 -9.13 -14.29 -3.45
CA VAL A 152 -9.37 -14.61 -4.87
C VAL A 152 -8.90 -16.05 -5.11
N PRO A 153 -9.82 -16.99 -5.44
CA PRO A 153 -9.47 -18.40 -5.61
C PRO A 153 -8.44 -18.62 -6.73
N VAL A 154 -7.46 -19.48 -6.50
CA VAL A 154 -6.56 -19.99 -7.56
C VAL A 154 -7.33 -21.01 -8.40
N THR A 155 -7.41 -20.80 -9.71
CA THR A 155 -8.17 -21.67 -10.64
C THR A 155 -7.29 -22.37 -11.67
N SER A 156 -5.97 -22.20 -11.61
CA SER A 156 -5.06 -22.88 -12.52
C SER A 156 -3.86 -23.54 -11.85
N VAL A 157 -3.41 -24.61 -12.50
CA VAL A 157 -2.17 -25.31 -12.18
C VAL A 157 -1.18 -25.05 -13.31
N PHE A 158 0.06 -24.74 -12.95
CA PHE A 158 1.16 -24.58 -13.89
C PHE A 158 2.33 -25.40 -13.38
N GLU A 159 2.82 -26.32 -14.22
CA GLU A 159 3.97 -27.16 -13.92
C GLU A 159 4.74 -27.46 -15.20
N THR A 160 6.07 -27.43 -15.11
CA THR A 160 6.99 -27.77 -16.20
C THR A 160 8.12 -28.63 -15.67
N SER A 161 8.86 -29.28 -16.57
CA SER A 161 10.08 -30.02 -16.22
C SER A 161 11.24 -29.10 -15.81
N ASN A 162 11.14 -27.79 -16.02
CA ASN A 162 12.18 -26.84 -15.63
C ASN A 162 11.81 -26.18 -14.28
N PRO A 163 12.54 -26.49 -13.19
CA PRO A 163 12.23 -25.95 -11.86
C PRO A 163 12.34 -24.42 -11.79
N MET A 164 13.14 -23.79 -12.66
CA MET A 164 13.25 -22.34 -12.71
C MET A 164 11.93 -21.69 -13.15
N PHE A 165 11.23 -22.24 -14.15
CA PHE A 165 9.96 -21.69 -14.62
C PHE A 165 8.84 -21.89 -13.59
N ASN A 166 8.84 -23.03 -12.91
CA ASN A 166 7.91 -23.28 -11.80
C ASN A 166 8.12 -22.23 -10.70
N ARG A 167 9.40 -21.96 -10.36
CA ARG A 167 9.75 -20.96 -9.35
C ARG A 167 9.37 -19.54 -9.75
N ILE A 168 9.57 -19.14 -11.00
CA ILE A 168 9.15 -17.82 -11.51
C ILE A 168 7.63 -17.65 -11.37
N ASN A 169 6.86 -18.68 -11.73
CA ASN A 169 5.40 -18.65 -11.60
C ASN A 169 4.96 -18.56 -10.13
N GLU A 170 5.61 -19.29 -9.21
CA GLU A 170 5.34 -19.17 -7.76
C GLU A 170 5.60 -17.76 -7.22
N ILE A 171 6.73 -17.16 -7.60
CA ILE A 171 7.10 -15.79 -7.20
C ILE A 171 6.06 -14.82 -7.75
N TRP A 172 5.72 -14.91 -9.04
CA TRP A 172 4.71 -14.05 -9.65
C TRP A 172 3.35 -14.16 -8.94
N ARG A 173 2.88 -15.38 -8.64
CA ARG A 173 1.61 -15.60 -7.93
C ARG A 173 1.63 -14.98 -6.54
N THR A 174 2.70 -15.18 -5.78
CA THR A 174 2.87 -14.60 -4.44
C THR A 174 2.84 -13.07 -4.53
N SER A 175 3.63 -12.48 -5.44
CA SER A 175 3.67 -11.03 -5.64
C SER A 175 2.33 -10.46 -6.09
N GLN A 176 1.56 -11.19 -6.91
CA GLN A 176 0.23 -10.75 -7.32
C GLN A 176 -0.77 -10.81 -6.17
N GLN A 177 -0.76 -11.87 -5.37
CA GLN A 177 -1.61 -12.00 -4.17
C GLN A 177 -1.30 -10.93 -3.14
N ASP A 178 -0.02 -10.67 -2.88
CA ASP A 178 0.43 -9.62 -1.98
C ASP A 178 -0.06 -8.23 -2.41
N ASN A 179 -0.28 -7.99 -3.70
CA ASN A 179 -0.82 -6.73 -4.22
C ASN A 179 -2.36 -6.67 -4.23
N MET A 180 -3.07 -7.72 -3.85
CA MET A 180 -4.53 -7.75 -3.85
C MET A 180 -5.06 -7.53 -2.44
N HIS A 181 -5.39 -6.28 -2.13
CA HIS A 181 -5.91 -5.87 -0.84
C HIS A 181 -7.13 -4.97 -1.00
N GLY A 182 -8.17 -5.18 -0.20
CA GLY A 182 -9.36 -4.32 -0.19
C GLY A 182 -10.06 -4.27 -1.55
N ALA A 183 -10.00 -5.36 -2.32
CA ALA A 183 -10.54 -5.45 -3.68
C ALA A 183 -9.92 -4.44 -4.67
N ILE A 184 -8.64 -4.11 -4.49
CA ILE A 184 -7.84 -3.28 -5.38
C ILE A 184 -6.54 -4.05 -5.66
N ALA A 185 -6.05 -3.99 -6.91
CA ALA A 185 -4.70 -4.44 -7.24
C ALA A 185 -3.76 -3.26 -7.17
N SER A 186 -2.89 -3.23 -6.15
CA SER A 186 -1.90 -2.17 -5.97
C SER A 186 -0.69 -2.33 -6.89
N ASP A 187 0.07 -1.24 -7.07
CA ASP A 187 1.40 -1.24 -7.66
C ASP A 187 2.43 -1.98 -6.79
N CYS A 188 2.41 -1.70 -5.49
CA CYS A 188 3.26 -2.35 -4.52
C CYS A 188 2.60 -2.46 -3.14
N PRO A 189 2.81 -3.55 -2.39
CA PRO A 189 2.14 -3.70 -1.10
C PRO A 189 2.91 -3.08 0.07
N HIS A 190 4.19 -2.72 -0.13
CA HIS A 190 5.08 -2.28 0.95
C HIS A 190 5.07 -0.75 1.16
N ARG A 191 5.02 0.05 0.07
CA ARG A 191 5.21 1.52 0.13
C ARG A 191 3.97 2.32 -0.27
N GLU A 192 3.52 2.22 -1.52
CA GLU A 192 2.50 3.12 -2.08
C GLU A 192 1.11 2.55 -1.90
N ARG A 193 0.90 1.27 -2.23
CA ARG A 193 -0.38 0.56 -2.08
C ARG A 193 -1.49 1.22 -2.91
N ASN A 194 -1.13 1.80 -4.05
CA ASN A 194 -2.04 2.55 -4.91
C ASN A 194 -2.55 1.67 -6.05
N GLY A 195 -3.84 1.74 -6.34
CA GLY A 195 -4.45 1.03 -7.46
C GLY A 195 -4.15 1.67 -8.80
N TYR A 196 -2.90 1.64 -9.27
CA TYR A 196 -2.54 2.19 -10.58
C TYR A 196 -3.21 1.40 -11.71
N THR A 197 -3.93 2.11 -12.57
CA THR A 197 -4.77 1.50 -13.61
C THR A 197 -3.94 0.86 -14.74
N GLY A 198 -2.75 1.40 -15.02
CA GLY A 198 -1.81 0.85 -15.99
C GLY A 198 -1.27 -0.53 -15.58
N ASP A 199 -0.80 -0.65 -14.34
CA ASP A 199 -0.30 -1.90 -13.74
C ASP A 199 -1.39 -2.98 -13.77
N GLY A 200 -2.60 -2.60 -13.35
CA GLY A 200 -3.78 -3.45 -13.43
C GLY A 200 -4.09 -3.93 -14.84
N GLN A 201 -3.98 -3.06 -15.84
CA GLN A 201 -4.23 -3.39 -17.24
C GLN A 201 -3.20 -4.38 -17.79
N VAL A 202 -1.91 -4.18 -17.51
CA VAL A 202 -0.85 -5.06 -18.02
C VAL A 202 -0.90 -6.44 -17.35
N ALA A 203 -1.25 -6.50 -16.06
CA ALA A 203 -1.32 -7.75 -15.31
C ALA A 203 -2.60 -8.58 -15.58
N CYS A 204 -3.69 -7.95 -16.03
CA CYS A 204 -5.03 -8.57 -15.97
C CYS A 204 -5.16 -9.92 -16.69
N ILE A 205 -4.51 -10.09 -17.84
CA ILE A 205 -4.58 -11.34 -18.60
C ILE A 205 -3.95 -12.48 -17.78
N THR A 206 -2.78 -12.25 -17.20
CA THR A 206 -2.11 -13.25 -16.37
C THR A 206 -2.89 -13.53 -15.09
N VAL A 207 -3.51 -12.52 -14.48
CA VAL A 207 -4.41 -12.69 -13.32
C VAL A 207 -5.59 -13.58 -13.68
N MET A 208 -6.29 -13.30 -14.78
CA MET A 208 -7.44 -14.11 -15.22
C MET A 208 -7.07 -15.54 -15.63
N HIS A 209 -5.82 -15.80 -16.01
CA HIS A 209 -5.31 -17.16 -16.23
C HIS A 209 -4.99 -17.92 -14.93
N ASN A 210 -4.80 -17.23 -13.81
CA ASN A 210 -4.38 -17.85 -12.54
C ASN A 210 -5.49 -17.90 -11.49
N PHE A 211 -6.45 -16.99 -11.53
CA PHE A 211 -7.41 -16.77 -10.46
C PHE A 211 -8.85 -16.61 -10.96
N ASP A 212 -9.84 -16.94 -10.13
CA ASP A 212 -11.23 -16.49 -10.33
C ASP A 212 -11.37 -15.01 -9.96
N ALA A 213 -10.82 -14.15 -10.82
CA ALA A 213 -10.72 -12.72 -10.57
C ALA A 213 -11.95 -11.93 -11.02
N ARG A 214 -13.06 -12.59 -11.40
CA ARG A 214 -14.24 -11.91 -11.96
C ARG A 214 -14.80 -10.86 -11.00
N ALA A 215 -15.14 -11.27 -9.77
CA ALA A 215 -15.73 -10.37 -8.78
C ALA A 215 -14.75 -9.25 -8.36
N PHE A 216 -13.46 -9.60 -8.25
CA PHE A 216 -12.39 -8.65 -7.97
C PHE A 216 -12.29 -7.54 -9.02
N TYR A 217 -12.13 -7.90 -10.29
CA TYR A 217 -12.02 -6.91 -11.37
C TYR A 217 -13.33 -6.15 -11.60
N GLN A 218 -14.50 -6.79 -11.46
CA GLN A 218 -15.78 -6.08 -11.59
C GLN A 218 -15.91 -4.95 -10.57
N LYS A 219 -15.53 -5.19 -9.32
CA LYS A 219 -15.49 -4.14 -8.28
C LYS A 219 -14.49 -3.06 -8.65
N TRP A 220 -13.25 -3.42 -8.97
CA TRP A 220 -12.21 -2.43 -9.22
C TRP A 220 -12.45 -1.59 -10.49
N ILE A 221 -13.01 -2.19 -11.54
CA ILE A 221 -13.46 -1.45 -12.73
C ILE A 221 -14.58 -0.47 -12.38
N ALA A 222 -15.49 -0.84 -11.48
CA ALA A 222 -16.50 0.12 -10.99
C ALA A 222 -15.83 1.31 -10.27
N ASP A 223 -14.80 1.07 -9.46
CA ASP A 223 -14.01 2.16 -8.85
C ASP A 223 -13.36 3.06 -9.91
N MET A 224 -12.84 2.49 -11.01
CA MET A 224 -12.26 3.27 -12.13
C MET A 224 -13.31 4.13 -12.84
N LEU A 225 -14.52 3.59 -13.03
CA LEU A 225 -15.64 4.31 -13.62
C LEU A 225 -16.11 5.45 -12.71
N GLU A 226 -16.22 5.20 -11.41
CA GLU A 226 -16.58 6.21 -10.42
C GLU A 226 -15.50 7.30 -10.27
N ALA A 227 -14.23 6.95 -10.47
CA ALA A 227 -13.12 7.91 -10.45
C ALA A 227 -12.99 8.71 -11.76
N SER A 228 -13.67 8.30 -12.84
CA SER A 228 -13.57 8.96 -14.14
C SER A 228 -14.20 10.35 -14.14
N ASP A 229 -13.59 11.27 -14.89
CA ASP A 229 -14.13 12.61 -15.05
C ASP A 229 -15.40 12.56 -15.92
N ALA A 230 -16.55 12.88 -15.32
CA ALA A 230 -17.85 12.79 -15.99
C ALA A 230 -18.03 13.75 -17.18
N THR A 231 -17.15 14.76 -17.33
CA THR A 231 -17.26 15.76 -18.41
C THR A 231 -16.37 15.40 -19.60
N THR A 232 -15.16 14.94 -19.33
CA THR A 232 -14.11 14.67 -20.33
C THR A 232 -13.95 13.19 -20.64
N GLY A 233 -14.46 12.30 -19.78
CA GLY A 233 -14.24 10.86 -19.85
C GLY A 233 -12.83 10.42 -19.45
N TYR A 234 -12.01 11.33 -18.89
CA TYR A 234 -10.65 11.00 -18.45
C TYR A 234 -10.69 9.96 -17.32
N VAL A 235 -9.97 8.85 -17.50
CA VAL A 235 -9.75 7.84 -16.45
C VAL A 235 -8.44 8.16 -15.74
N PRO A 236 -8.43 8.38 -14.42
CA PRO A 236 -7.21 8.65 -13.67
C PRO A 236 -6.18 7.52 -13.73
N ASN A 237 -4.92 7.88 -13.49
CA ASN A 237 -3.81 6.91 -13.42
C ASN A 237 -3.94 5.93 -12.24
N GLY A 238 -4.79 6.24 -11.24
CA GLY A 238 -5.06 5.36 -10.11
C GLY A 238 -6.51 5.44 -9.64
N ALA A 239 -7.08 4.29 -9.26
CA ALA A 239 -8.44 4.15 -8.78
C ALA A 239 -8.50 3.17 -7.58
N PRO A 240 -9.23 3.49 -6.48
CA PRO A 240 -9.92 4.73 -6.20
C PRO A 240 -8.95 5.93 -6.10
N GLY A 241 -9.42 7.12 -6.47
CA GLY A 241 -8.59 8.30 -6.64
C GLY A 241 -8.00 8.81 -5.33
N ASN A 242 -6.69 8.63 -5.14
CA ASN A 242 -5.90 9.40 -4.19
C ASN A 242 -5.16 10.49 -4.97
N LEU A 243 -5.60 11.74 -4.86
CA LEU A 243 -4.85 12.89 -5.36
C LEU A 243 -3.51 12.98 -4.61
N VAL A 244 -2.38 12.70 -5.29
CA VAL A 244 -1.28 13.66 -5.44
C VAL A 244 -0.51 13.44 -6.75
N VAL A 245 -0.49 14.47 -7.60
CA VAL A 245 0.55 14.68 -8.62
C VAL A 245 1.63 15.58 -8.02
N VAL A 246 2.88 15.11 -7.95
CA VAL A 246 4.15 15.87 -8.02
C VAL A 246 5.22 14.92 -8.56
N VAL A 247 5.95 15.17 -9.66
CA VAL A 247 6.94 16.24 -9.86
C VAL A 247 7.15 16.52 -11.36
N ALA A 248 7.36 17.79 -11.75
CA ALA A 248 8.00 18.14 -13.01
C ALA A 248 9.22 19.03 -12.78
N TRP A 249 10.38 18.66 -13.33
CA TRP A 249 11.56 19.51 -13.50
C TRP A 249 11.57 20.06 -14.93
N LEU A 250 11.09 21.29 -15.13
CA LEU A 250 11.10 21.96 -16.44
C LEU A 250 12.11 23.09 -16.41
N GLY A 251 13.37 22.83 -16.80
CA GLY A 251 14.31 23.86 -17.32
C GLY A 251 14.13 25.29 -16.78
N GLY A 252 14.12 25.46 -15.44
CA GLY A 252 13.92 26.75 -14.77
C GLY A 252 12.61 26.96 -13.99
N GLN A 253 11.64 26.05 -14.03
CA GLN A 253 10.46 26.03 -13.14
C GLN A 253 10.11 24.58 -12.73
N LEU A 254 10.02 24.35 -11.41
CA LEU A 254 9.36 23.19 -10.83
C LEU A 254 7.98 23.60 -10.36
N SER A 255 6.97 22.80 -10.68
CA SER A 255 5.67 22.90 -10.02
C SER A 255 4.99 21.54 -9.98
N ALA A 256 4.69 21.08 -8.76
CA ALA A 256 3.48 20.33 -8.47
C ALA A 256 3.23 20.28 -6.94
N LEU A 257 1.96 20.13 -6.55
CA LEU A 257 1.51 19.96 -5.17
C LEU A 257 0.10 19.36 -5.15
N CYS A 258 -0.16 18.45 -4.20
CA CYS A 258 -1.52 18.16 -3.72
C CYS A 258 -1.48 17.90 -2.20
N HIS A 259 -2.34 18.61 -1.47
CA HIS A 259 -3.18 18.19 -0.33
C HIS A 259 -4.15 19.37 -0.06
N GLY A 260 -5.35 19.07 0.46
CA GLY A 260 -6.55 19.92 0.42
C GLY A 260 -6.42 21.40 0.84
N ASN A 261 -7.21 22.24 0.14
CA ASN A 261 -7.56 23.65 0.40
C ASN A 261 -6.40 24.63 0.75
N PHE A 262 -6.01 25.54 -0.17
CA PHE A 262 -6.39 26.98 -0.15
C PHE A 262 -5.58 27.86 -1.14
N THR A 263 -6.30 28.88 -1.66
CA THR A 263 -5.92 30.24 -2.15
C THR A 263 -4.64 30.52 -2.97
N SER A 264 -4.90 31.19 -4.12
CA SER A 264 -4.00 31.96 -4.99
C SER A 264 -2.93 32.79 -4.28
N ILE A 265 -1.69 32.73 -4.80
CA ILE A 265 -0.74 33.86 -4.81
C ILE A 265 -0.13 33.98 -6.21
N MET A 266 -0.25 35.17 -6.79
CA MET A 266 0.30 35.57 -8.09
C MET A 266 1.62 36.33 -7.87
N VAL A 267 2.44 36.44 -8.93
CA VAL A 267 3.57 37.40 -9.14
C VAL A 267 4.95 36.86 -8.67
N GLN A 268 6.07 36.85 -9.41
CA GLN A 268 6.58 37.71 -10.49
C GLN A 268 7.59 36.96 -11.40
N ARG A 269 7.68 37.36 -12.67
CA ARG A 269 8.58 36.79 -13.71
C ARG A 269 10.06 37.10 -13.46
N ILE A 270 10.92 36.09 -13.53
CA ILE A 270 12.33 36.23 -13.93
C ILE A 270 12.60 35.24 -15.07
N CYS A 271 12.78 35.76 -16.29
CA CYS A 271 13.14 34.95 -17.45
C CYS A 271 14.65 34.66 -17.45
N TRP A 272 15.02 33.39 -17.48
CA TRP A 272 16.31 32.97 -18.05
C TRP A 272 16.08 32.44 -19.47
N LYS A 273 16.89 32.93 -20.41
CA LYS A 273 16.86 32.53 -21.81
C LYS A 273 18.17 31.79 -22.08
N ILE A 274 18.10 30.49 -22.37
CA ILE A 274 19.26 29.76 -22.93
C ILE A 274 19.23 30.03 -24.43
N THR A 275 20.20 30.81 -24.91
CA THR A 275 20.39 31.10 -26.33
C THR A 275 21.20 29.98 -26.99
N SER A 276 20.63 29.34 -28.00
CA SER A 276 21.44 28.81 -29.11
C SER A 276 22.09 29.98 -29.86
N LYS A 277 23.27 29.71 -30.41
CA LYS A 277 24.20 30.68 -31.04
C LYS A 277 23.49 31.66 -32.00
N GLU A 278 24.00 32.90 -31.97
CA GLU A 278 23.78 34.02 -32.91
C GLU A 278 22.49 34.86 -32.75
N CYS A 279 22.55 35.92 -31.93
CA CYS A 279 22.13 37.29 -32.32
C CYS A 279 22.31 38.29 -31.16
N LYS A 280 22.83 39.48 -31.50
CA LYS A 280 23.12 40.59 -30.57
C LYS A 280 21.85 41.12 -29.88
N ALA A 281 21.99 41.47 -28.60
CA ALA A 281 20.92 42.03 -27.78
C ALA A 281 20.59 43.48 -28.16
N THR A 282 19.30 43.77 -28.37
CA THR A 282 18.72 45.10 -28.12
C THR A 282 17.45 44.90 -27.29
N SER A 283 17.31 45.69 -26.22
CA SER A 283 16.23 45.60 -25.24
C SER A 283 14.93 46.17 -25.80
N ALA A 284 13.86 45.37 -25.84
CA ALA A 284 12.51 45.86 -26.09
C ALA A 284 11.51 45.22 -25.11
N THR A 285 10.76 46.06 -24.40
CA THR A 285 9.68 45.73 -23.47
C THR A 285 8.41 45.35 -24.24
N CYS A 286 7.82 44.18 -23.97
CA CYS A 286 6.60 43.70 -24.64
C CYS A 286 5.34 43.95 -23.78
N LYS A 287 4.31 44.62 -24.34
CA LYS A 287 2.99 44.87 -23.74
C LYS A 287 2.07 43.63 -23.83
N PRO A 288 1.07 43.45 -22.94
CA PRO A 288 0.17 42.29 -22.95
C PRO A 288 -0.99 42.46 -23.95
N GLY A 289 -1.29 41.43 -24.75
CA GLY A 289 -2.53 41.35 -25.52
C GLY A 289 -2.40 40.96 -26.99
N SER A 290 -1.89 39.75 -27.29
CA SER A 290 -2.16 39.08 -28.57
C SER A 290 -1.78 37.59 -28.50
N ILE A 291 -2.76 36.70 -28.50
CA ILE A 291 -2.53 35.26 -28.72
C ILE A 291 -2.68 35.01 -30.22
N LYS A 292 -1.57 34.71 -30.91
CA LYS A 292 -1.61 34.01 -32.20
C LYS A 292 -1.39 32.52 -31.92
N ARG A 293 -2.38 31.69 -32.24
CA ARG A 293 -2.23 30.23 -32.26
C ARG A 293 -1.34 29.86 -33.45
N VAL A 294 -0.28 29.11 -33.20
CA VAL A 294 0.46 28.37 -34.23
C VAL A 294 0.37 26.90 -33.83
N LEU A 295 -0.46 26.14 -34.55
CA LEU A 295 -0.42 24.68 -34.51
C LEU A 295 0.78 24.24 -35.36
N CYS A 296 1.67 23.44 -34.78
CA CYS A 296 2.66 22.68 -35.54
C CYS A 296 2.39 21.20 -35.33
N PHE A 297 1.81 20.54 -36.33
CA PHE A 297 1.83 19.09 -36.46
C PHE A 297 3.22 18.68 -36.91
N GLN A 298 3.85 17.73 -36.22
CA GLN A 298 4.98 16.97 -36.78
C GLN A 298 4.54 15.53 -36.98
N ASN A 299 4.16 15.23 -38.22
CA ASN A 299 4.27 13.89 -38.79
C ASN A 299 5.76 13.54 -38.90
N ALA A 300 6.16 12.36 -38.42
CA ALA A 300 7.38 11.71 -38.85
C ALA A 300 7.14 10.18 -38.98
N PRO A 301 7.63 9.55 -40.06
CA PRO A 301 7.26 8.19 -40.46
C PRO A 301 8.02 7.12 -39.65
N VAL A 302 7.35 5.99 -39.41
CA VAL A 302 7.96 4.76 -38.88
C VAL A 302 8.41 3.90 -40.06
N THR A 303 9.72 3.75 -40.24
CA THR A 303 10.32 2.78 -41.17
C THR A 303 10.37 1.41 -40.51
N MET A 304 9.73 0.41 -41.15
CA MET A 304 9.85 -1.00 -40.79
C MET A 304 11.26 -1.52 -41.06
N ALA A 305 11.85 -2.22 -40.08
CA ALA A 305 12.92 -3.18 -40.31
C ALA A 305 12.34 -4.59 -40.15
N LYS A 306 12.39 -5.37 -41.23
CA LYS A 306 12.04 -6.79 -41.28
C LYS A 306 13.15 -7.64 -40.64
N PHE A 307 12.74 -8.69 -39.94
CA PHE A 307 13.26 -10.04 -40.15
C PHE A 307 12.11 -10.91 -40.64
#